data_AF-A0A1I2PMP9-F1
#
_entry.id   AF-A0A1I2PMP9-F1
#
_cell.length_a   1.000
_cell.length_b   1.000
_cell.length_c   1.000
_cell.angle_alpha   90.00
_cell.angle_beta   90.00
_cell.angle_gamma   90.00
#
_symmetry.space_group_name_H-M   'P 1'
#
loop_
_entity.id
_entity.type
_entity.pdbx_description
1 polymer ?
#
loop_
_entity_poly.entity_id
_entity_poly.type
_entity_poly.pdbx_seq_one_letter_code
_entity_poly.pdbx_strand_id
1 'polypeptide(L)'
;MKASILFGLGLLCLMGANAQEKKAKVNKREPIATVYLHNDSIAEGYLMNPTMHAHLYVSPLFSTTDDFVKISVIGSRLLAKQPKYDIGEVDSVVTYYAANPEASRITWIPIAANIAYKTSMPSVPSHKIFAACIYRGKNITVYAASDAILGERVLYKSNGMTMAQAIFNLRKNLTDKQRKALKAEFADYPVLVSFVDTMDKNLVQTNPNALFDKMDEVIR
;
A
#
# COMPACT_ATOMS: atom_id res chain seq x y z
N MET A 1 -22.08 -33.84 -54.99
CA MET A 1 -21.16 -32.87 -54.34
C MET A 1 -21.88 -32.02 -53.29
N LYS A 2 -22.22 -32.58 -52.11
CA LYS A 2 -22.69 -31.78 -50.96
C LYS A 2 -22.22 -32.32 -49.59
N ALA A 3 -21.53 -33.46 -49.54
CA ALA A 3 -21.06 -34.08 -48.30
C ALA A 3 -19.60 -33.72 -47.93
N SER A 4 -18.81 -33.17 -48.85
CA SER A 4 -17.38 -32.93 -48.63
C SER A 4 -17.04 -31.58 -47.98
N ILE A 5 -18.02 -30.66 -47.89
CA ILE A 5 -17.81 -29.31 -47.30
C ILE A 5 -18.10 -29.32 -45.79
N LEU A 6 -18.98 -30.20 -45.29
CA LEU A 6 -19.30 -30.25 -43.86
C LEU A 6 -18.18 -30.86 -43.00
N PHE A 7 -17.36 -31.74 -43.55
CA PHE A 7 -16.24 -32.35 -42.80
C PHE A 7 -15.07 -31.37 -42.59
N GLY A 8 -14.90 -30.39 -43.48
CA GLY A 8 -13.86 -29.36 -43.35
C GLY A 8 -14.15 -28.31 -42.27
N LEU A 9 -15.42 -27.96 -42.04
CA LEU A 9 -15.80 -27.01 -40.99
C LEU A 9 -15.81 -27.61 -39.58
N GLY A 10 -16.18 -28.90 -39.44
CA GLY A 10 -16.19 -29.56 -38.12
C GLY A 10 -14.80 -29.71 -37.50
N LEU A 11 -13.77 -29.93 -38.32
CA LEU A 11 -12.37 -30.03 -37.88
C LEU A 11 -11.77 -28.65 -37.51
N LEU A 12 -12.18 -27.57 -38.17
CA LEU A 12 -11.78 -26.20 -37.78
C LEU A 12 -12.41 -25.77 -36.45
N CYS A 13 -13.64 -26.19 -36.15
CA CYS A 13 -14.29 -25.93 -34.86
C CYS A 13 -13.66 -26.72 -33.71
N LEU A 14 -13.19 -27.95 -33.95
CA LEU A 14 -12.52 -28.79 -32.93
C LEU A 14 -11.04 -28.42 -32.70
N MET A 15 -10.36 -27.86 -33.71
CA MET A 15 -9.00 -27.33 -33.54
C MET A 15 -8.98 -25.92 -32.92
N GLY A 16 -10.08 -25.17 -32.99
CA GLY A 16 -10.25 -23.90 -32.28
C GLY A 16 -10.54 -24.04 -30.78
N ALA A 17 -11.11 -25.17 -30.34
CA ALA A 17 -11.44 -25.43 -28.93
C ALA A 17 -10.21 -25.84 -28.09
N ASN A 18 -9.12 -26.28 -28.72
CA ASN A 18 -7.86 -26.64 -28.05
C ASN A 18 -6.72 -25.65 -28.32
N ALA A 19 -7.03 -24.47 -28.87
CA ALA A 19 -6.08 -23.36 -28.96
C ALA A 19 -5.90 -22.75 -27.56
N GLN A 20 -5.16 -23.49 -26.73
CA GLN A 20 -4.50 -23.07 -25.50
C GLN A 20 -5.27 -22.01 -24.70
N GLU A 21 -5.82 -22.42 -23.56
CA GLU A 21 -5.61 -21.63 -22.34
C GLU A 21 -4.08 -21.47 -22.15
N LYS A 22 -3.47 -20.58 -22.93
CA LYS A 22 -2.17 -20.01 -22.63
C LYS A 22 -2.46 -19.25 -21.35
N LYS A 23 -2.27 -19.89 -20.19
CA LYS A 23 -2.15 -19.19 -18.91
C LYS A 23 -1.31 -17.97 -19.20
N ALA A 24 -1.93 -16.80 -19.17
CA ALA A 24 -1.29 -15.58 -19.63
C ALA A 24 0.05 -15.49 -18.92
N LYS A 25 1.13 -15.33 -19.69
CA LYS A 25 2.48 -15.41 -19.13
C LYS A 25 2.64 -14.27 -18.14
N VAL A 26 2.61 -14.60 -16.85
CA VAL A 26 2.67 -13.60 -15.79
C VAL A 26 4.04 -12.92 -15.82
N ASN A 27 4.07 -11.60 -16.03
CA ASN A 27 5.28 -10.81 -15.88
C ASN A 27 5.71 -10.82 -14.41
N LYS A 28 6.88 -11.41 -14.13
CA LYS A 28 7.42 -11.55 -12.78
C LYS A 28 7.88 -10.23 -12.15
N ARG A 29 8.03 -9.17 -12.94
CA ARG A 29 8.57 -7.86 -12.53
C ARG A 29 7.52 -6.78 -12.36
N GLU A 30 6.29 -7.01 -12.81
CA GLU A 30 5.19 -6.06 -12.62
C GLU A 30 4.49 -6.36 -11.28
N PRO A 31 4.16 -5.34 -10.49
CA PRO A 31 3.40 -5.54 -9.26
C PRO A 31 1.98 -5.96 -9.60
N ILE A 32 1.57 -7.09 -9.04
CA ILE A 32 0.20 -7.57 -9.07
C ILE A 32 -0.52 -6.98 -7.87
N ALA A 33 -1.79 -6.63 -8.04
CA ALA A 33 -2.68 -6.13 -7.01
C ALA A 33 -3.94 -6.98 -6.94
N THR A 34 -4.33 -7.36 -5.73
CA THR A 34 -5.66 -7.87 -5.38
C THR A 34 -6.38 -6.75 -4.62
N VAL A 35 -7.45 -6.22 -5.19
CA VAL A 35 -8.27 -5.14 -4.64
C VAL A 35 -9.51 -5.75 -4.00
N TYR A 36 -9.72 -5.47 -2.72
CA TYR A 36 -10.92 -5.86 -1.97
C TYR A 36 -11.84 -4.64 -1.88
N LEU A 37 -13.09 -4.79 -2.33
CA LEU A 37 -14.08 -3.72 -2.40
C LEU A 37 -15.15 -3.89 -1.31
N HIS A 38 -15.79 -2.79 -0.91
CA HIS A 38 -16.84 -2.74 0.14
C HIS A 38 -18.06 -3.65 -0.10
N ASN A 39 -18.26 -4.10 -1.33
CA ASN A 39 -19.37 -4.98 -1.73
C ASN A 39 -18.94 -6.45 -1.82
N ASP A 40 -17.88 -6.84 -1.08
CA ASP A 40 -17.26 -8.17 -1.09
C ASP A 40 -16.69 -8.60 -2.45
N SER A 41 -16.62 -7.68 -3.43
CA SER A 41 -16.04 -7.98 -4.74
C SER A 41 -14.52 -7.90 -4.70
N ILE A 42 -13.89 -8.76 -5.49
CA ILE A 42 -12.43 -8.85 -5.61
C ILE A 42 -12.05 -8.60 -7.06
N ALA A 43 -11.02 -7.76 -7.26
CA ALA A 43 -10.43 -7.53 -8.57
C ALA A 43 -8.92 -7.81 -8.53
N GLU A 44 -8.39 -8.52 -9.52
CA GLU A 44 -6.98 -8.87 -9.59
C GLU A 44 -6.37 -8.46 -10.94
N GLY A 45 -5.17 -7.90 -10.90
CA GLY A 45 -4.46 -7.49 -12.11
C GLY A 45 -3.09 -6.88 -11.82
N TYR A 46 -2.40 -6.45 -12.88
CA TYR A 46 -1.21 -5.61 -12.72
C TYR A 46 -1.61 -4.22 -12.26
N LEU A 47 -0.93 -3.68 -11.25
CA LEU A 47 -1.15 -2.32 -10.79
C LEU A 47 -0.65 -1.33 -11.84
N MET A 48 -1.48 -0.31 -12.13
CA MET A 48 -1.28 0.67 -13.20
C MET A 48 -1.44 2.12 -12.70
N ASN A 49 -1.29 2.36 -11.39
CA ASN A 49 -1.41 3.71 -10.84
C ASN A 49 -0.34 4.66 -11.43
N PRO A 50 -0.72 5.89 -11.81
CA PRO A 50 0.16 6.79 -12.57
C PRO A 50 1.36 7.29 -11.75
N THR A 51 1.21 7.33 -10.43
CA THR A 51 2.20 7.80 -9.44
C THR A 51 3.04 6.66 -8.87
N MET A 52 3.11 5.51 -9.56
CA MET A 52 4.07 4.47 -9.21
C MET A 52 5.50 5.00 -9.35
N HIS A 53 6.12 5.41 -8.24
CA HIS A 53 7.47 5.95 -8.28
C HIS A 53 8.48 4.80 -8.27
N ALA A 54 9.16 4.57 -9.39
CA ALA A 54 10.12 3.48 -9.57
C ALA A 54 11.41 3.60 -8.72
N HIS A 55 11.53 4.60 -7.84
CA HIS A 55 12.79 4.98 -7.18
C HIS A 55 12.77 5.03 -5.64
N LEU A 56 11.72 4.54 -4.97
CA LEU A 56 11.72 4.42 -3.51
C LEU A 56 11.80 2.95 -3.09
N TYR A 57 12.33 2.68 -1.88
CA TYR A 57 12.74 1.33 -1.47
C TYR A 57 11.53 0.40 -1.26
N VAL A 58 10.41 0.97 -0.80
CA VAL A 58 9.09 0.48 -1.14
C VAL A 58 8.74 1.28 -2.39
N SER A 59 8.94 0.75 -3.60
CA SER A 59 8.54 1.49 -4.81
C SER A 59 7.07 1.83 -4.59
N PRO A 60 6.69 3.10 -4.35
CA PRO A 60 5.41 3.39 -3.76
C PRO A 60 4.44 3.07 -4.84
N LEU A 61 3.79 1.94 -4.65
CA LEU A 61 2.71 1.47 -5.49
C LEU A 61 1.54 2.46 -5.40
N PHE A 62 1.51 3.24 -4.31
CA PHE A 62 0.63 4.37 -4.08
C PHE A 62 1.37 5.59 -3.50
N SER A 63 0.92 6.77 -3.90
CA SER A 63 1.21 8.09 -3.36
C SER A 63 0.03 8.58 -2.51
N THR A 64 0.27 9.53 -1.60
CA THR A 64 -0.77 10.27 -0.87
C THR A 64 -1.73 11.06 -1.76
N THR A 65 -1.41 11.20 -3.05
CA THR A 65 -2.25 11.84 -4.06
C THR A 65 -3.10 10.85 -4.86
N ASP A 66 -2.89 9.54 -4.69
CA ASP A 66 -3.71 8.52 -5.33
C ASP A 66 -5.05 8.40 -4.61
N ASP A 67 -6.13 8.80 -5.28
CA ASP A 67 -7.52 8.64 -4.84
C ASP A 67 -8.22 7.46 -5.53
N PHE A 68 -7.47 6.57 -6.17
CA PHE A 68 -8.01 5.38 -6.85
C PHE A 68 -6.98 4.24 -6.94
N VAL A 69 -7.46 3.06 -7.34
CA VAL A 69 -6.66 1.92 -7.80
C VAL A 69 -6.99 1.63 -9.24
N LYS A 70 -5.97 1.53 -10.09
CA LYS A 70 -6.14 1.12 -11.49
C LYS A 70 -5.41 -0.19 -11.73
N ILE A 71 -6.09 -1.17 -12.30
CA ILE A 71 -5.48 -2.47 -12.62
C ILE A 71 -5.63 -2.83 -14.10
N SER A 72 -4.64 -3.52 -14.64
CA SER A 72 -4.71 -4.20 -15.93
C SER A 72 -4.97 -5.68 -15.71
N VAL A 73 -6.10 -6.20 -16.19
CA VAL A 73 -6.45 -7.62 -16.00
C VAL A 73 -5.41 -8.51 -16.69
N ILE A 74 -4.89 -9.48 -15.96
CA ILE A 74 -3.87 -10.41 -16.46
C ILE A 74 -4.47 -11.21 -17.63
N GLY A 75 -3.78 -11.23 -18.77
CA GLY A 75 -4.26 -11.92 -19.97
C GLY A 75 -5.30 -11.16 -20.79
N SER A 76 -5.64 -9.93 -20.41
CA SER A 76 -6.49 -9.07 -21.23
C SER A 76 -5.80 -8.62 -22.53
N ARG A 77 -6.60 -8.30 -23.56
CA ARG A 77 -6.10 -7.78 -24.84
C ARG A 77 -5.47 -6.41 -24.64
N LEU A 78 -4.51 -6.05 -25.51
CA LEU A 78 -3.75 -4.78 -25.48
C LEU A 78 -4.61 -3.50 -25.40
N LEU A 79 -5.92 -3.57 -25.72
CA LEU A 79 -6.87 -2.45 -25.75
C LEU A 79 -8.05 -2.62 -24.76
N ALA A 80 -7.99 -3.60 -23.86
CA ALA A 80 -9.06 -3.80 -22.89
C ALA A 80 -9.18 -2.58 -21.96
N LYS A 81 -10.41 -2.14 -21.70
CA LYS A 81 -10.66 -1.07 -20.72
C LYS A 81 -10.15 -1.55 -19.36
N GLN A 82 -9.22 -0.79 -18.78
CA GLN A 82 -8.65 -1.07 -17.48
C GLN A 82 -9.62 -0.56 -16.41
N PRO A 83 -10.10 -1.42 -15.48
CA PRO A 83 -10.93 -0.96 -14.40
C PRO A 83 -10.15 0.00 -13.47
N LYS A 84 -10.90 0.98 -12.97
CA LYS A 84 -10.46 2.00 -12.01
C LYS A 84 -11.47 1.93 -10.86
N TYR A 85 -10.97 1.83 -9.64
CA TYR A 85 -11.76 1.78 -8.41
C TYR A 85 -11.42 3.00 -7.58
N ASP A 86 -12.39 3.85 -7.28
CA ASP A 86 -12.12 5.03 -6.46
C ASP A 86 -11.86 4.61 -5.01
N ILE A 87 -11.02 5.35 -4.28
CA ILE A 87 -10.56 4.95 -2.94
C ILE A 87 -11.71 4.78 -1.92
N GLY A 88 -12.84 5.45 -2.16
CA GLY A 88 -14.05 5.31 -1.34
C GLY A 88 -14.77 3.97 -1.50
N GLU A 89 -14.41 3.15 -2.48
CA GLU A 89 -14.98 1.83 -2.76
C GLU A 89 -14.08 0.68 -2.28
N VAL A 90 -12.85 0.99 -1.86
CA VAL A 90 -11.79 0.02 -1.58
C VAL A 90 -11.65 -0.18 -0.07
N ASP A 91 -11.71 -1.44 0.37
CA ASP A 91 -11.37 -1.82 1.75
C ASP A 91 -9.87 -1.95 1.94
N SER A 92 -9.21 -2.64 1.02
CA SER A 92 -7.77 -2.85 1.04
C SER A 92 -7.24 -3.27 -0.32
N VAL A 93 -5.93 -3.12 -0.50
CA VAL A 93 -5.20 -3.64 -1.67
C VAL A 93 -4.05 -4.49 -1.16
N VAL A 94 -3.90 -5.70 -1.67
CA VAL A 94 -2.71 -6.52 -1.45
C VAL A 94 -1.88 -6.50 -2.72
N THR A 95 -0.63 -6.08 -2.62
CA THR A 95 0.29 -6.06 -3.76
C THR A 95 1.45 -7.01 -3.56
N TYR A 96 1.95 -7.60 -4.64
CA TYR A 96 3.13 -8.46 -4.63
C TYR A 96 3.76 -8.59 -6.03
N TYR A 97 5.00 -9.05 -6.10
CA TYR A 97 5.66 -9.44 -7.35
C TYR A 97 5.59 -10.96 -7.51
N ALA A 98 5.17 -11.44 -8.69
CA ALA A 98 5.07 -12.87 -8.96
C ALA A 98 6.43 -13.62 -8.90
N ALA A 99 7.56 -12.91 -8.93
CA ALA A 99 8.87 -13.51 -8.66
C ALA A 99 9.01 -14.04 -7.23
N ASN A 100 8.40 -13.36 -6.25
CA ASN A 100 8.50 -13.69 -4.83
C ASN A 100 7.25 -13.20 -4.08
N PRO A 101 6.10 -13.89 -4.23
CA PRO A 101 4.80 -13.37 -3.80
C PRO A 101 4.75 -13.11 -2.30
N GLU A 102 5.24 -14.03 -1.47
CA GLU A 102 5.18 -13.88 -0.01
C GLU A 102 6.13 -12.79 0.52
N ALA A 103 7.39 -12.78 0.06
CA ALA A 103 8.36 -11.82 0.58
C ALA A 103 8.13 -10.38 0.09
N SER A 104 7.32 -10.19 -0.96
CA SER A 104 6.98 -8.87 -1.50
C SER A 104 5.53 -8.45 -1.23
N ARG A 105 4.81 -9.23 -0.42
CA ARG A 105 3.41 -8.97 -0.09
C ARG A 105 3.30 -7.74 0.80
N ILE A 106 2.55 -6.75 0.33
CA ILE A 106 2.26 -5.51 1.08
C ILE A 106 0.76 -5.29 1.09
N THR A 107 0.20 -4.99 2.26
CA THR A 107 -1.21 -4.64 2.41
C THR A 107 -1.35 -3.13 2.56
N TRP A 108 -2.12 -2.52 1.66
CA TRP A 108 -2.44 -1.10 1.64
C TRP A 108 -3.87 -0.91 2.10
N ILE A 109 -4.09 0.07 2.97
CA ILE A 109 -5.40 0.35 3.56
C ILE A 109 -5.71 1.84 3.35
N PRO A 110 -6.90 2.19 2.85
CA PRO A 110 -7.37 3.57 2.82
C PRO A 110 -7.56 4.13 4.23
N ILE A 111 -6.81 5.17 4.56
CA ILE A 111 -6.88 5.83 5.87
C ILE A 111 -6.97 7.35 5.72
N ALA A 112 -7.68 8.02 6.63
CA ALA A 112 -7.48 9.45 6.82
C ALA A 112 -6.15 9.66 7.53
N ALA A 113 -5.34 10.63 7.10
CA ALA A 113 -4.04 10.92 7.70
C ALA A 113 -3.69 12.40 7.68
N ASN A 114 -3.03 12.85 8.76
CA ASN A 114 -2.21 14.05 8.73
C ASN A 114 -0.75 13.63 8.54
N ILE A 115 -0.19 13.95 7.37
CA ILE A 115 1.15 13.54 6.97
C ILE A 115 2.23 14.53 7.43
N ALA A 116 1.83 15.61 8.11
CA ALA A 116 2.74 16.53 8.79
C ALA A 116 2.95 16.14 10.27
N TYR A 117 4.15 16.41 10.77
CA TYR A 117 4.45 16.25 12.21
C TYR A 117 3.66 17.24 13.06
N LYS A 118 3.38 16.88 14.32
CA LYS A 118 2.61 17.67 15.30
C LYS A 118 3.04 19.14 15.43
N THR A 119 4.33 19.44 15.29
CA THR A 119 4.88 20.81 15.39
C THR A 119 4.93 21.57 14.05
N SER A 120 4.46 20.96 12.97
CA SER A 120 4.44 21.56 11.63
C SER A 120 3.01 21.98 11.28
N MET A 121 2.86 22.81 10.23
CA MET A 121 1.54 23.09 9.67
C MET A 121 0.87 21.77 9.24
N PRO A 122 -0.41 21.52 9.60
CA PRO A 122 -1.11 20.32 9.21
C PRO A 122 -1.08 20.12 7.69
N SER A 123 -0.92 18.88 7.27
CA SER A 123 -1.00 18.46 5.87
C SER A 123 -1.96 17.28 5.83
N VAL A 124 -3.22 17.58 5.53
CA VAL A 124 -4.32 16.61 5.51
C VAL A 124 -4.86 16.56 4.09
N PRO A 125 -4.64 15.46 3.35
CA PRO A 125 -5.26 15.27 2.05
C PRO A 125 -6.79 15.35 2.14
N SER A 126 -7.44 15.86 1.09
CA SER A 126 -8.90 15.97 1.01
C SER A 126 -9.62 14.61 0.88
N HIS A 127 -8.86 13.54 0.67
CA HIS A 127 -9.31 12.17 0.53
C HIS A 127 -8.53 11.28 1.51
N LYS A 128 -9.00 10.03 1.70
CA LYS A 128 -8.17 8.99 2.34
C LYS A 128 -6.90 8.79 1.51
N ILE A 129 -5.86 8.22 2.09
CA ILE A 129 -4.65 7.81 1.37
C ILE A 129 -4.50 6.29 1.45
N PHE A 130 -3.92 5.68 0.42
CA PHE A 130 -3.44 4.30 0.51
C PHE A 130 -2.13 4.27 1.30
N ALA A 131 -2.16 3.68 2.49
CA ALA A 131 -0.96 3.52 3.33
C ALA A 131 -0.67 2.03 3.58
N ALA A 132 0.60 1.65 3.47
CA ALA A 132 1.05 0.28 3.70
C ALA A 132 1.05 -0.03 5.20
N CYS A 133 0.32 -1.05 5.62
CA CYS A 133 0.34 -1.52 7.02
C CYS A 133 1.67 -2.23 7.30
N ILE A 134 2.52 -1.61 8.13
CA ILE A 134 3.86 -2.13 8.47
C ILE A 134 3.96 -2.70 9.89
N TYR A 135 3.00 -2.37 10.76
CA TYR A 135 2.89 -2.92 12.10
C TYR A 135 1.43 -2.92 12.53
N ARG A 136 0.97 -4.02 13.13
CA ARG A 136 -0.38 -4.15 13.68
C ARG A 136 -0.27 -4.71 15.10
N GLY A 137 -0.33 -3.81 16.07
CA GLY A 137 -0.36 -4.14 17.48
C GLY A 137 -1.79 -4.29 18.00
N LYS A 138 -1.92 -4.40 19.32
CA LYS A 138 -3.21 -4.49 20.01
C LYS A 138 -3.92 -3.14 20.10
N ASN A 139 -3.15 -2.06 20.28
CA ASN A 139 -3.65 -0.73 20.59
C ASN A 139 -3.35 0.28 19.48
N ILE A 140 -2.32 0.02 18.67
CA ILE A 140 -1.95 0.86 17.52
C ILE A 140 -1.81 0.07 16.22
N THR A 141 -2.01 0.77 15.11
CA THR A 141 -1.54 0.35 13.78
C THR A 141 -0.58 1.39 13.23
N VAL A 142 0.50 0.94 12.61
CA VAL A 142 1.50 1.81 11.99
C VAL A 142 1.52 1.57 10.49
N TYR A 143 1.59 2.67 9.75
CA TYR A 143 1.57 2.69 8.31
C TYR A 143 2.80 3.38 7.73
N ALA A 144 3.21 2.98 6.53
CA ALA A 144 4.09 3.74 5.67
C ALA A 144 3.26 4.39 4.54
N ALA A 145 3.48 5.69 4.32
CA ALA A 145 2.87 6.44 3.23
C ALA A 145 3.96 7.18 2.44
N SER A 146 3.78 7.33 1.14
CA SER A 146 4.70 8.08 0.28
C SER A 146 4.03 9.34 -0.22
N ASP A 147 4.65 10.49 0.02
CA ASP A 147 4.20 11.77 -0.52
C ASP A 147 5.26 12.33 -1.45
N ALA A 148 4.85 12.86 -2.60
CA ALA A 148 5.78 13.35 -3.61
C ALA A 148 6.63 14.55 -3.13
N ILE A 149 6.13 15.34 -2.18
CA ILE A 149 6.79 16.55 -1.66
C ILE A 149 7.45 16.23 -0.31
N LEU A 150 6.72 15.56 0.57
CA LEU A 150 7.13 15.29 1.94
C LEU A 150 7.96 14.00 2.07
N GLY A 151 8.02 13.16 1.04
CA GLY A 151 8.73 11.88 1.04
C GLY A 151 8.00 10.79 1.82
N GLU A 152 8.71 9.71 2.13
CA GLU A 152 8.17 8.56 2.86
C GLU A 152 7.98 8.86 4.36
N ARG A 153 6.75 8.70 4.85
CA ARG A 153 6.33 8.97 6.22
C ARG A 153 5.90 7.70 6.93
N VAL A 154 6.25 7.61 8.20
CA VAL A 154 5.68 6.65 9.14
C VAL A 154 4.54 7.34 9.89
N LEU A 155 3.36 6.73 9.82
CA LEU A 155 2.13 7.20 10.43
C LEU A 155 1.67 6.19 11.47
N TYR A 156 1.04 6.63 12.55
CA TYR A 156 0.36 5.72 13.47
C TYR A 156 -1.09 6.13 13.72
N LYS A 157 -1.92 5.16 14.07
CA LYS A 157 -3.30 5.35 14.50
C LYS A 157 -3.59 4.44 15.68
N SER A 158 -4.06 5.01 16.79
CA SER A 158 -4.61 4.24 17.91
C SER A 158 -6.12 4.05 17.77
N ASN A 159 -6.70 3.22 18.65
CA ASN A 159 -8.13 2.93 18.66
C ASN A 159 -9.02 4.18 18.81
N GLY A 160 -8.57 5.20 19.56
CA GLY A 160 -9.31 6.45 19.78
C GLY A 160 -9.12 7.52 18.69
N MET A 161 -8.20 7.31 17.75
CA MET A 161 -7.87 8.32 16.73
C MET A 161 -8.80 8.20 15.52
N THR A 162 -9.37 9.32 15.09
CA THR A 162 -10.15 9.43 13.85
C THR A 162 -9.26 9.50 12.60
N MET A 163 -7.99 9.89 12.77
CA MET A 163 -7.04 10.12 11.69
C MET A 163 -5.63 9.70 12.13
N ALA A 164 -4.86 9.05 11.25
CA ALA A 164 -3.48 8.70 11.51
C ALA A 164 -2.57 9.95 11.54
N GLN A 165 -1.48 9.90 12.32
CA GLN A 165 -0.55 11.03 12.49
C GLN A 165 0.87 10.63 12.12
N ALA A 166 1.59 11.51 11.42
CA ALA A 166 2.99 11.31 11.10
C ALA A 166 3.90 11.45 12.33
N ILE A 167 4.79 10.47 12.52
CA ILE A 167 5.73 10.43 13.65
C ILE A 167 7.19 10.58 13.22
N PHE A 168 7.59 10.05 12.06
CA PHE A 168 8.93 10.26 11.51
C PHE A 168 9.02 9.94 10.01
N ASN A 169 10.19 10.16 9.42
CA ASN A 169 10.49 9.82 8.03
C ASN A 169 11.01 8.40 7.96
N LEU A 170 10.43 7.57 7.10
CA LEU A 170 10.86 6.19 6.93
C LEU A 170 12.35 6.13 6.56
N ARG A 171 13.10 5.20 7.19
CA ARG A 171 14.54 4.93 6.95
C ARG A 171 15.50 6.11 7.16
N LYS A 172 15.05 7.18 7.82
CA LYS A 172 15.89 8.32 8.19
C LYS A 172 16.05 8.37 9.70
N ASN A 173 17.22 8.84 10.14
CA ASN A 173 17.46 9.15 11.54
C ASN A 173 16.58 10.30 11.99
N LEU A 174 16.26 10.34 13.29
CA LEU A 174 15.54 11.48 13.85
C LEU A 174 16.48 12.67 13.97
N THR A 175 16.08 13.76 13.34
CA THR A 175 16.66 15.07 13.67
C THR A 175 16.17 15.55 15.03
N ASP A 176 16.86 16.49 15.67
CA ASP A 176 16.42 17.06 16.95
C ASP A 176 15.02 17.68 16.86
N LYS A 177 14.72 18.30 15.72
CA LYS A 177 13.38 18.83 15.41
C LYS A 177 12.33 17.71 15.39
N GLN A 178 12.64 16.57 14.77
CA GLN A 178 11.73 15.42 14.73
C GLN A 178 11.58 14.75 16.09
N ARG A 179 12.67 14.64 16.86
CA ARG A 179 12.61 14.14 18.25
C ARG A 179 11.73 15.04 19.12
N LYS A 180 11.87 16.37 19.01
CA LYS A 180 11.00 17.33 19.70
C LYS A 180 9.54 17.17 19.28
N ALA A 181 9.27 17.00 17.98
CA ALA A 181 7.92 16.79 17.48
C ALA A 181 7.30 15.47 17.97
N LEU A 182 8.08 14.39 18.01
CA LEU A 182 7.66 13.10 18.52
C LEU A 182 7.34 13.14 20.01
N LYS A 183 8.13 13.87 20.80
CA LYS A 183 7.82 14.11 22.23
C LYS A 183 6.57 14.95 22.43
N ALA A 184 6.35 15.95 21.58
CA ALA A 184 5.14 16.76 21.62
C ALA A 184 3.90 15.93 21.25
N GLU A 185 4.04 14.98 20.32
CA GLU A 185 2.96 14.05 19.99
C GLU A 185 2.62 13.11 21.15
N PHE A 186 3.62 12.65 21.89
CA PHE A 186 3.44 11.74 23.02
C PHE A 186 3.43 12.43 24.38
N ALA A 187 3.11 13.74 24.44
CA ALA A 187 3.19 14.51 25.68
C ALA A 187 2.34 13.91 26.83
N ASP A 188 1.22 13.27 26.50
CA ASP A 188 0.33 12.61 27.46
C ASP A 188 0.83 11.24 27.93
N TYR A 189 1.95 10.75 27.37
CA TYR A 189 2.54 9.44 27.67
C TYR A 189 3.99 9.60 28.16
N PRO A 190 4.23 9.95 29.44
CA PRO A 190 5.56 10.21 29.97
C PRO A 190 6.57 9.08 29.72
N VAL A 191 6.13 7.83 29.78
CA VAL A 191 6.97 6.65 29.49
C VAL A 191 7.50 6.66 28.05
N LEU A 192 6.66 7.07 27.08
CA LEU A 192 7.09 7.22 25.69
C LEU A 192 8.01 8.41 25.51
N VAL A 193 7.74 9.53 26.18
CA VAL A 193 8.63 10.71 26.15
C VAL A 193 10.02 10.34 26.65
N SER A 194 10.11 9.64 27.80
CA SER A 194 11.40 9.17 28.34
C SER A 194 12.10 8.20 27.38
N PHE A 195 11.37 7.26 26.79
CA PHE A 195 11.93 6.36 25.76
C PHE A 195 12.50 7.14 24.58
N VAL A 196 11.75 8.14 24.09
CA VAL A 196 12.17 9.01 23.00
C VAL A 196 13.37 9.88 23.39
N ASP A 197 13.56 10.23 24.66
CA ASP A 197 14.76 10.94 25.10
C ASP A 197 16.00 10.05 25.14
N THR A 198 15.85 8.78 25.54
CA THR A 198 16.99 7.85 25.71
C THR A 198 17.35 7.05 24.47
N MET A 199 16.45 6.94 23.49
CA MET A 199 16.71 6.10 22.31
C MET A 199 17.82 6.66 21.42
N ASP A 200 18.61 5.75 20.84
CA ASP A 200 19.61 6.09 19.83
C ASP A 200 18.97 6.83 18.65
N LYS A 201 19.67 7.85 18.13
CA LYS A 201 19.17 8.67 17.00
C LYS A 201 18.89 7.86 15.73
N ASN A 202 19.52 6.71 15.58
CA ASN A 202 19.36 5.80 14.45
C ASN A 202 18.35 4.68 14.73
N LEU A 203 17.76 4.58 15.93
CA LEU A 203 16.85 3.49 16.30
C LEU A 203 15.73 3.31 15.27
N VAL A 204 15.07 4.41 14.87
CA VAL A 204 13.96 4.33 13.90
C VAL A 204 14.41 4.01 12.47
N GLN A 205 15.69 4.18 12.16
CA GLN A 205 16.26 3.77 10.88
C GLN A 205 16.60 2.27 10.87
N THR A 206 17.20 1.77 11.95
CA THR A 206 17.76 0.41 12.01
C THR A 206 16.79 -0.63 12.59
N ASN A 207 15.97 -0.23 13.57
CA ASN A 207 14.99 -1.05 14.23
C ASN A 207 13.75 -0.22 14.66
N PRO A 208 12.92 0.23 13.70
CA PRO A 208 11.72 1.01 14.00
C PRO A 208 10.71 0.25 14.88
N ASN A 209 10.71 -1.08 14.84
CA ASN A 209 9.79 -1.91 15.63
C ASN A 209 9.95 -1.69 17.13
N ALA A 210 11.16 -1.39 17.62
CA ALA A 210 11.35 -1.08 19.04
C ALA A 210 10.53 0.13 19.52
N LEU A 211 10.35 1.15 18.66
CA LEU A 211 9.46 2.27 18.97
C LEU A 211 7.99 1.83 18.88
N PHE A 212 7.61 1.04 17.87
CA PHE A 212 6.23 0.59 17.68
C PHE A 212 5.75 -0.29 18.84
N ASP A 213 6.58 -1.24 19.28
CA ASP A 213 6.29 -2.10 20.43
C ASP A 213 6.10 -1.27 21.70
N LYS A 214 6.96 -0.26 21.93
CA LYS A 214 6.82 0.64 23.07
C LYS A 214 5.54 1.46 22.99
N MET A 215 5.18 1.93 21.79
CA MET A 215 3.93 2.67 21.58
C MET A 215 2.71 1.78 21.82
N ASP A 216 2.71 0.54 21.33
CA ASP A 216 1.62 -0.40 21.53
C ASP A 216 1.46 -0.80 23.00
N GLU A 217 2.54 -0.89 23.76
CA GLU A 217 2.52 -1.15 25.20
C GLU A 217 1.85 -0.01 25.99
N VAL A 218 2.14 1.24 25.61
CA VAL A 218 1.85 2.44 26.43
C VAL A 218 0.54 3.11 26.02
N ILE A 219 0.23 3.18 24.73
CA ILE A 219 -0.98 3.80 24.21
C ILE A 219 -2.13 2.79 24.37
N ARG A 220 -3.20 3.17 25.06
CA ARG A 220 -4.38 2.32 25.34
C ARG A 220 -5.66 2.98 24.88
#